data_AF-A0A7V1PTU1-F1
#
_entry.id   AF-A0A7V1PTU1-F1
#
_cell.length_a   1.000
_cell.length_b   1.000
_cell.length_c   1.000
_cell.angle_alpha   90.00
_cell.angle_beta   90.00
_cell.angle_gamma   90.00
#
_symmetry.space_group_name_H-M   'P 1'
#
loop_
_entity.id
_entity.type
_entity.pdbx_description
1 polymer ?
#
loop_
_entity_poly.entity_id
_entity_poly.type
_entity_poly.pdbx_seq_one_letter_code
_entity_poly.pdbx_strand_id
1 'polypeptide(L)'
;MSEKLFLVDGSALYYRSYFAFIRNPLINSKGENTSATFGFLNTMVRLITEEQPHYIAVVFDTGEPTFRHKVYPEYKATRERMPEEMRAQYPRLVDTMKKLNFVLLEKDGYEADDIIGTL
;
A
#
# COMPACT_ATOMS: atom_id res chain seq x y z
N MET A 1 -8.16 22.33 -18.79
CA MET A 1 -7.12 21.65 -17.99
C MET A 1 -7.19 20.17 -18.31
N SER A 2 -6.07 19.45 -18.36
CA SER A 2 -6.07 17.99 -18.55
C SER A 2 -6.50 17.31 -17.25
N GLU A 3 -7.31 16.26 -17.36
CA GLU A 3 -7.64 15.42 -16.21
C GLU A 3 -6.36 14.75 -15.68
N LYS A 4 -6.22 14.69 -14.35
CA LYS A 4 -5.06 14.06 -13.69
C LYS A 4 -5.47 12.72 -13.07
N LEU A 5 -4.78 11.65 -13.43
CA LEU A 5 -4.87 10.34 -12.78
C LEU A 5 -3.66 10.12 -11.88
N PHE A 6 -3.90 9.73 -10.64
CA PHE A 6 -2.84 9.35 -9.68
C PHE A 6 -2.93 7.85 -9.40
N LEU A 7 -1.83 7.15 -9.66
CA LEU A 7 -1.67 5.74 -9.33
C LEU A 7 -0.63 5.64 -8.21
N VAL A 8 -1.07 5.19 -7.04
CA VAL A 8 -0.22 5.12 -5.84
C VAL A 8 0.22 3.69 -5.62
N ASP A 9 1.53 3.45 -5.55
CA ASP A 9 2.07 2.19 -5.02
C ASP A 9 1.75 2.10 -3.52
N GLY A 10 0.71 1.33 -3.21
CA GLY A 10 0.18 1.10 -1.88
C GLY A 10 1.11 0.23 -1.04
N SER A 11 1.78 -0.76 -1.62
CA SER A 11 2.72 -1.63 -0.91
C SER A 11 3.90 -0.83 -0.36
N ALA A 12 4.53 -0.02 -1.22
CA ALA A 12 5.66 0.81 -0.82
C ALA A 12 5.24 1.89 0.16
N LEU A 13 4.08 2.53 -0.05
CA LEU A 13 3.57 3.54 0.89
C LEU A 13 3.27 2.91 2.25
N TYR A 14 2.63 1.75 2.29
CA TYR A 14 2.31 1.05 3.53
C TYR A 14 3.56 0.65 4.31
N TYR A 15 4.58 0.13 3.62
CA TYR A 15 5.89 -0.17 4.23
C TYR A 15 6.51 1.09 4.85
N ARG A 16 6.59 2.19 4.10
CA ARG A 16 7.11 3.47 4.62
C ARG A 16 6.33 3.95 5.84
N SER A 17 4.99 3.84 5.81
CA SER A 17 4.14 4.27 6.93
C SER A 17 4.35 3.43 8.19
N TYR A 18 4.56 2.11 8.06
CA TYR A 18 4.88 1.26 9.22
C TYR A 18 6.22 1.68 9.86
N PHE A 19 7.28 1.79 9.08
CA PHE A 19 8.62 2.12 9.62
C PHE A 19 8.74 3.54 10.17
N ALA A 20 7.92 4.48 9.71
CA ALA A 20 7.88 5.83 10.26
C ALA A 20 7.47 5.85 11.75
N PHE A 21 6.68 4.88 12.20
CA PHE A 21 6.12 4.82 13.55
C PHE A 21 6.62 3.62 14.37
N ILE A 22 7.53 2.80 13.83
CA ILE A 22 8.00 1.58 14.50
C ILE A 22 8.58 1.82 15.90
N ARG A 23 9.22 2.98 16.12
CA ARG A 23 9.80 3.36 17.42
C ARG A 23 8.78 3.91 18.41
N ASN A 24 7.68 4.47 17.92
CA ASN A 24 6.64 5.13 18.71
C ASN A 24 5.26 4.74 18.15
N PRO A 25 4.81 3.51 18.42
CA PRO A 25 3.57 3.00 17.83
C PRO A 25 2.35 3.72 18.38
N LEU A 26 1.39 3.99 17.50
CA LEU A 26 0.08 4.57 17.82
C LEU A 26 -0.91 3.46 18.16
N ILE A 27 -1.19 3.30 19.45
CA ILE A 27 -2.13 2.30 19.97
C ILE A 27 -3.45 2.97 20.33
N ASN A 28 -4.57 2.41 19.85
CA ASN A 28 -5.89 2.94 20.19
C ASN A 28 -6.40 2.41 21.54
N SER A 29 -7.57 2.88 21.99
CA SER A 29 -8.16 2.49 23.29
C SER A 29 -8.52 1.01 23.41
N LYS A 30 -8.52 0.24 22.31
CA LYS A 30 -8.74 -1.20 22.28
C LYS A 30 -7.44 -2.01 22.25
N GLY A 31 -6.27 -1.36 22.34
CA GLY A 31 -4.97 -2.01 22.29
C GLY A 31 -4.49 -2.36 20.88
N GLU A 32 -5.19 -1.91 19.83
CA GLU A 32 -4.81 -2.18 18.44
C GLU A 32 -3.77 -1.16 17.95
N ASN A 33 -2.70 -1.65 17.32
CA ASN A 33 -1.73 -0.81 16.65
C ASN A 33 -2.31 -0.26 15.34
N THR A 34 -2.41 1.06 15.24
CA THR A 34 -2.99 1.77 14.08
C THR A 34 -1.96 2.57 13.28
N SER A 35 -0.69 2.44 13.65
CA SER A 35 0.42 3.26 13.15
C SER A 35 0.52 3.29 11.63
N ALA A 36 0.53 2.11 11.00
CA ALA A 36 0.72 2.02 9.56
C ALA A 36 -0.49 2.56 8.79
N THR A 37 -1.71 2.32 9.29
CA THR A 37 -2.94 2.88 8.71
C THR A 37 -2.97 4.40 8.83
N PHE A 38 -2.61 4.95 10.00
CA PHE A 38 -2.56 6.39 10.22
C PHE A 38 -1.54 7.09 9.30
N GLY A 39 -0.31 6.58 9.25
CA GLY A 39 0.73 7.13 8.37
C GLY A 39 0.35 7.08 6.88
N PHE A 40 -0.30 5.98 6.47
CA PHE A 40 -0.77 5.81 5.10
C PHE A 40 -1.83 6.86 4.76
N LEU A 41 -2.88 6.95 5.57
CA LEU A 41 -3.98 7.88 5.34
C LEU A 41 -3.55 9.34 5.38
N ASN A 42 -2.65 9.73 6.28
CA ASN A 42 -2.10 11.09 6.29
C ASN A 42 -1.42 11.44 4.97
N THR A 43 -0.66 10.50 4.40
CA THR A 43 0.00 10.71 3.11
C THR A 43 -1.03 10.83 1.99
N MET A 44 -2.06 9.97 1.97
CA MET A 44 -3.14 10.02 0.98
C MET A 44 -3.95 11.32 1.06
N VAL A 45 -4.31 11.77 2.26
CA VAL A 45 -5.05 13.02 2.48
C VAL A 45 -4.23 14.21 2.00
N ARG A 46 -2.94 14.24 2.33
CA ARG A 46 -2.04 15.30 1.85
C ARG A 46 -1.96 15.32 0.33
N LEU A 47 -1.75 14.16 -0.30
CA LEU A 47 -1.69 14.00 -1.76
C LEU A 47 -2.95 14.54 -2.45
N ILE A 48 -4.13 14.17 -1.95
CA ILE A 48 -5.42 14.62 -2.51
C ILE A 48 -5.60 16.13 -2.34
N THR A 49 -5.22 16.66 -1.18
CA THR A 49 -5.41 18.08 -0.85
C THR A 49 -4.49 18.98 -1.68
N GLU A 50 -3.23 18.58 -1.85
CA GLU A 50 -2.21 19.36 -2.55
C GLU A 50 -2.34 19.25 -4.08
N GLU A 51 -2.61 18.05 -4.60
CA GLU A 51 -2.57 17.81 -6.05
C GLU A 51 -3.94 17.88 -6.74
N GLN A 52 -5.02 17.72 -5.96
CA GLN A 52 -6.41 17.71 -6.42
C GLN A 52 -6.61 16.86 -7.70
N PRO A 53 -6.28 15.56 -7.67
CA PRO A 53 -6.39 14.71 -8.84
C PRO A 53 -7.86 14.48 -9.22
N HIS A 54 -8.11 14.27 -10.50
CA HIS A 54 -9.46 13.93 -10.98
C HIS A 54 -9.79 12.47 -10.67
N TYR A 55 -8.77 11.61 -10.75
CA TYR A 55 -8.87 10.18 -10.48
C TYR A 55 -7.72 9.73 -9.60
N ILE A 56 -7.98 8.81 -8.68
CA ILE A 56 -6.96 8.19 -7.84
C ILE A 56 -7.25 6.71 -7.62
N ALA A 57 -6.22 5.88 -7.77
CA ALA A 57 -6.27 4.47 -7.40
C ALA A 57 -5.02 4.10 -6.61
N VAL A 58 -5.17 3.15 -5.70
CA VAL A 58 -4.07 2.58 -4.92
C VAL A 58 -3.85 1.15 -5.39
N VAL A 59 -2.61 0.84 -5.75
CA VAL A 59 -2.21 -0.45 -6.31
C VAL A 59 -1.38 -1.21 -5.28
N PHE A 60 -1.76 -2.45 -5.00
CA PHE A 60 -1.05 -3.33 -4.08
C PHE A 60 -0.43 -4.52 -4.81
N ASP A 61 0.70 -5.00 -4.28
CA ASP A 61 1.24 -6.31 -4.65
C ASP A 61 0.40 -7.41 -4.02
N THR A 62 0.31 -8.52 -4.73
CA THR A 62 -0.25 -9.76 -4.18
C THR A 62 0.84 -10.60 -3.52
N GLY A 63 0.44 -11.56 -2.68
CA GLY A 63 1.37 -12.55 -2.14
C GLY A 63 1.78 -13.63 -3.14
N GLU A 64 1.20 -13.62 -4.35
CA GLU A 64 1.35 -14.66 -5.34
C GLU A 64 2.63 -14.49 -6.18
N PRO A 65 3.34 -15.59 -6.53
CA PRO A 65 4.52 -15.51 -7.36
C PRO A 65 4.21 -14.91 -8.74
N THR A 66 4.98 -13.89 -9.12
CA THR A 66 4.86 -13.29 -10.45
C THR A 66 5.54 -14.10 -11.54
N PHE A 67 5.33 -13.74 -12.81
CA PHE A 67 6.03 -14.36 -13.93
C PHE A 67 7.56 -14.28 -13.80
N ARG A 68 8.09 -13.23 -13.14
CA ARG A 68 9.52 -13.07 -12.85
C ARG A 68 10.06 -14.19 -11.96
N HIS A 69 9.30 -14.61 -10.95
CA HIS A 69 9.67 -15.72 -10.07
C HIS A 69 9.68 -17.07 -10.80
N LYS A 70 8.84 -17.23 -11.83
CA LYS A 70 8.82 -18.44 -12.67
C LYS A 70 10.05 -18.53 -13.57
N VAL A 71 10.54 -17.39 -14.07
CA VAL A 71 11.71 -17.31 -14.95
C VAL A 71 13.01 -17.33 -14.15
N TYR A 72 13.03 -16.67 -12.99
CA TYR A 72 14.19 -16.57 -12.11
C TYR A 72 13.76 -16.75 -10.64
N PRO A 73 13.92 -17.95 -10.06
CA PRO A 73 13.48 -18.24 -8.69
C PRO A 73 14.15 -17.38 -7.60
N GLU A 74 15.36 -16.88 -7.86
CA GLU A 74 16.11 -16.02 -6.93
C GLU A 74 15.72 -14.53 -7.03
N TYR A 75 14.75 -14.20 -7.89
CA TYR A 75 14.24 -12.84 -8.02
C TYR A 75 13.69 -12.36 -6.67
N LYS A 76 14.22 -11.22 -6.17
CA LYS A 76 13.88 -10.64 -4.86
C LYS A 76 14.09 -11.59 -3.66
N ALA A 77 14.88 -12.66 -3.79
CA ALA A 77 15.12 -13.62 -2.71
C ALA A 77 15.79 -13.02 -1.46
N THR A 78 16.55 -11.92 -1.63
CA THR A 78 17.18 -11.18 -0.52
C THR A 78 16.25 -10.20 0.18
N ARG A 79 15.02 -10.01 -0.32
CA ARG A 79 14.07 -9.07 0.27
C ARG A 79 13.54 -9.66 1.58
N GLU A 80 13.65 -8.90 2.65
CA GLU A 80 13.10 -9.31 3.94
C GLU A 80 11.59 -9.50 3.84
N ARG A 81 11.10 -10.52 4.55
CA ARG A 81 9.65 -10.74 4.67
C ARG A 81 9.02 -9.55 5.38
N MET A 82 7.80 -9.20 4.97
CA MET A 82 7.00 -8.21 5.67
C MET A 82 6.90 -8.57 7.17
N PRO A 83 7.22 -7.64 8.09
CA PRO A 83 7.12 -7.90 9.52
C PRO A 83 5.72 -8.39 9.92
N GLU A 84 5.63 -9.34 10.85
CA GLU A 84 4.34 -9.92 11.26
C GLU A 84 3.38 -8.87 11.82
N GLU A 85 3.88 -7.92 12.61
CA GLU A 85 3.11 -6.79 13.14
C GLU A 85 2.58 -5.86 12.05
N MET A 86 3.34 -5.69 10.96
CA MET A 86 2.90 -4.92 9.79
C MET A 86 1.83 -5.70 9.03
N ARG A 87 1.99 -7.02 8.87
CA ARG A 87 0.98 -7.87 8.24
C ARG A 87 -0.33 -7.88 9.03
N ALA A 88 -0.27 -7.93 10.35
CA ALA A 88 -1.45 -7.89 11.23
C ALA A 88 -2.25 -6.58 11.12
N GLN A 89 -1.61 -5.48 10.75
CA GLN A 89 -2.26 -4.18 10.52
C GLN A 89 -2.91 -4.04 9.13
N TYR A 90 -2.57 -4.89 8.16
CA TYR A 90 -3.02 -4.75 6.77
C TYR A 90 -4.55 -4.83 6.60
N PRO A 91 -5.28 -5.74 7.29
CA PRO A 91 -6.74 -5.79 7.20
C PRO A 91 -7.41 -4.47 7.62
N ARG A 92 -6.86 -3.78 8.63
CA ARG A 92 -7.35 -2.48 9.09
C ARG A 92 -7.19 -1.40 8.02
N LEU A 93 -6.05 -1.38 7.34
CA LEU A 93 -5.81 -0.46 6.22
C LEU A 93 -6.85 -0.69 5.13
N VAL A 94 -6.99 -1.94 4.65
CA VAL A 94 -7.90 -2.27 3.54
C VAL A 94 -9.34 -1.93 3.88
N ASP A 95 -9.82 -2.30 5.07
CA ASP A 95 -11.17 -1.95 5.53
C ASP A 95 -11.39 -0.43 5.57
N THR A 96 -10.41 0.32 6.09
CA THR A 96 -10.52 1.79 6.18
C THR A 96 -10.53 2.43 4.79
N MET A 97 -9.65 2.00 3.89
CA MET A 97 -9.57 2.51 2.52
C MET A 97 -10.86 2.24 1.74
N LYS A 98 -11.43 1.03 1.87
CA LYS A 98 -12.73 0.69 1.28
C LYS A 98 -13.86 1.56 1.82
N LYS A 99 -13.90 1.80 3.13
CA LYS A 99 -14.91 2.70 3.75
C LYS A 99 -14.80 4.15 3.29
N LEU A 100 -13.60 4.58 2.93
CA LEU A 100 -13.35 5.90 2.33
C LEU A 100 -13.56 5.93 0.81
N ASN A 101 -14.08 4.85 0.22
CA ASN A 101 -14.36 4.69 -1.21
C ASN A 101 -13.12 4.81 -2.12
N PHE A 102 -11.94 4.46 -1.61
CA PHE A 102 -10.76 4.35 -2.47
C PHE A 102 -10.86 3.13 -3.39
N VAL A 103 -10.46 3.32 -4.64
CA VAL A 103 -10.24 2.21 -5.59
C VAL A 103 -8.94 1.52 -5.23
N LEU A 104 -9.02 0.24 -4.86
CA LEU A 104 -7.88 -0.61 -4.58
C LEU A 104 -7.73 -1.63 -5.71
N LEU A 105 -6.55 -1.67 -6.33
CA LEU A 105 -6.23 -2.56 -7.44
C LEU A 105 -5.13 -3.54 -7.02
N GLU A 106 -5.32 -4.80 -7.34
CA GLU A 106 -4.34 -5.86 -7.16
C GLU A 106 -4.61 -6.94 -8.21
N LYS A 107 -3.57 -7.68 -8.61
CA LYS A 107 -3.71 -8.76 -9.59
C LYS A 107 -2.67 -9.85 -9.36
N ASP A 108 -3.15 -11.08 -9.18
CA ASP A 108 -2.26 -12.24 -9.02
C ASP A 108 -1.35 -12.41 -10.24
N GLY A 109 -0.08 -12.74 -9.96
CA GLY A 109 0.94 -12.95 -10.98
C GLY A 109 1.60 -11.68 -11.52
N TYR A 110 1.20 -10.49 -11.06
CA TYR A 110 1.75 -9.19 -11.43
C TYR A 110 2.14 -8.38 -10.19
N GLU A 111 3.16 -7.53 -10.33
CA GLU A 111 3.55 -6.57 -9.29
C GLU A 111 2.74 -5.27 -9.42
N ALA A 112 2.72 -4.47 -8.36
CA ALA A 112 2.07 -3.16 -8.39
C ALA A 112 2.64 -2.29 -9.54
N ASP A 113 3.95 -2.35 -9.75
CA ASP A 113 4.65 -1.66 -10.84
C ASP A 113 4.13 -2.07 -12.24
N ASP A 114 3.77 -3.34 -12.43
CA ASP A 114 3.26 -3.84 -13.72
C ASP A 114 1.85 -3.28 -14.00
N ILE A 115 1.01 -3.21 -12.96
CA ILE A 115 -0.35 -2.66 -13.05
C ILE A 115 -0.27 -1.14 -13.30
N ILE A 116 0.60 -0.44 -12.56
CA ILE A 116 0.82 1.01 -12.72
C ILE A 116 1.34 1.31 -14.12
N GLY A 117 2.31 0.55 -14.63
CA GLY A 117 2.86 0.76 -15.98
C GLY A 117 1.89 0.41 -17.12
N THR A 118 0.78 -0.29 -16.82
CA THR A 118 -0.24 -0.66 -17.81
C THR A 118 -1.34 0.38 -17.96
N LEU A 119 -1.66 1.11 -16.88
CA LEU A 119 -2.74 2.11 -16.81
C LEU A 119 -2.25 3.50 -17.22
#